data_AF-A0A350MQL1-F1
#
_entry.id   AF-A0A350MQL1-F1
#
_cell.length_a   1.000
_cell.length_b   1.000
_cell.length_c   1.000
_cell.angle_alpha   90.00
_cell.angle_beta   90.00
_cell.angle_gamma   90.00
#
_symmetry.space_group_name_H-M   'P 1'
#
loop_
_entity.id
_entity.type
_entity.pdbx_description
1 polymer ?
#
loop_
_entity_poly.entity_id
_entity_poly.type
_entity_poly.pdbx_seq_one_letter_code
_entity_poly.pdbx_strand_id
1 'polypeptide(L)'
;MDTNIFLDMIIDRKNNVSKELVNSFIKLLDFNQVKLIIPSIVAYETSKHIEEQLIEVDKRIKNAIKAIDEIYGIYGYTIEGLEVKDYKKNSTKELTILKERYKISHPKYLDEIQSLVQKIFKHPNSIMIEDNSILNAACLQRRIYKKAPFHIEKKESFADGLIIETLLHIEDFISLSNQDSIIFVTGNTSDFSDSSQKDALHADIQRDITTKKLADKIKYVTQFGKLVSVDLKVEVNEAHLNEEFEKELHENEELERLEIDAEIEDYERESVGLSSLSGFEDNFLDNFRESDFVETVVGLFERLNKCYSEAEELNYFYSDELPDFISAIEIDNIKEFLVKWNSLFLENEEFLTESNINSILNIFETLQSKAYMYDYSECSSSLPDCIDYGDTISFYGKNKKKFTLEMDELCLSCNNGEIDQLDIALLNSKGEPLEMGHINITYGFVEFDDEGNVGDACDEDIEYLTTRIISALEDIVTEFEEIIEFDKSILNQLKTEFEI
;
A
#
# COMPACT_ATOMS: atom_id res chain seq x y z
N MET A 1 3.00 -16.06 34.80
CA MET A 1 2.31 -15.34 33.71
C MET A 1 2.49 -16.15 32.44
N ASP A 2 1.50 -16.12 31.56
CA ASP A 2 1.51 -16.78 30.25
C ASP A 2 2.23 -15.94 29.18
N THR A 3 2.63 -16.57 28.07
CA THR A 3 3.35 -15.99 26.93
C THR A 3 2.64 -14.75 26.36
N ASN A 4 1.32 -14.83 26.13
CA ASN A 4 0.54 -13.75 25.52
C ASN A 4 0.59 -12.46 26.33
N ILE A 5 0.57 -12.56 27.67
CA ILE A 5 0.61 -11.37 28.53
C ILE A 5 1.96 -10.64 28.42
N PHE A 6 3.05 -11.38 28.24
CA PHE A 6 4.35 -10.75 27.98
C PHE A 6 4.38 -10.08 26.61
N LEU A 7 3.79 -10.70 25.59
CA LEU A 7 3.68 -10.09 24.27
C LEU A 7 2.83 -8.81 24.32
N ASP A 8 1.67 -8.83 24.96
CA ASP A 8 0.78 -7.66 25.12
C ASP A 8 1.45 -6.50 25.87
N MET A 9 2.36 -6.81 26.80
CA MET A 9 3.12 -5.79 27.54
C MET A 9 4.25 -5.17 26.72
N ILE A 10 4.77 -5.90 25.72
CA ILE A 10 5.95 -5.51 24.94
C ILE A 10 5.54 -4.92 23.60
N ILE A 11 4.50 -5.47 22.96
CA ILE A 11 4.07 -5.19 21.59
C ILE A 11 2.62 -4.73 21.66
N ASP A 12 2.37 -3.48 21.27
CA ASP A 12 0.99 -2.97 21.11
C ASP A 12 0.33 -3.58 19.85
N ARG A 13 -0.99 -3.39 19.68
CA ARG A 13 -1.72 -3.92 18.50
C ARG A 13 -1.27 -3.31 17.17
N LYS A 14 -0.56 -2.17 17.19
CA LYS A 14 0.07 -1.52 16.03
C LYS A 14 1.46 -2.06 15.72
N ASN A 15 1.93 -3.08 16.47
CA ASN A 15 3.28 -3.66 16.41
C ASN A 15 4.40 -2.71 16.86
N ASN A 16 4.09 -1.68 17.65
CA ASN A 16 5.09 -0.85 18.31
C ASN A 16 5.53 -1.48 19.63
N VAL A 17 6.79 -1.27 19.97
CA VAL A 17 7.36 -1.76 21.22
C VAL A 17 7.19 -0.74 22.33
N SER A 18 6.31 -1.00 23.30
CA SER A 18 6.24 -0.18 24.52
C SER A 18 7.33 -0.63 25.49
N LYS A 19 8.26 0.28 25.80
CA LYS A 19 9.28 0.06 26.83
C LYS A 19 8.75 0.48 28.20
N GLU A 20 7.75 1.35 28.25
CA GLU A 20 7.23 1.97 29.46
C GLU A 20 6.57 0.93 30.38
N LEU A 21 5.58 0.18 29.90
CA LEU A 21 4.88 -0.87 30.67
C LEU A 21 5.82 -1.90 31.27
N VAL A 22 6.82 -2.32 30.49
CA VAL A 22 7.83 -3.27 30.94
C VAL A 22 8.72 -2.69 32.04
N ASN A 23 9.14 -1.43 31.91
CA ASN A 23 9.96 -0.78 32.93
C ASN A 23 9.16 -0.54 34.22
N SER A 24 7.90 -0.13 34.11
CA SER A 24 6.97 0.01 35.22
C SER A 24 6.78 -1.33 35.94
N PHE A 25 6.66 -2.43 35.20
CA PHE A 25 6.60 -3.78 35.78
C PHE A 25 7.91 -4.22 36.45
N ILE A 26 9.08 -3.88 35.89
CA ILE A 26 10.37 -4.14 36.54
C ILE A 26 10.48 -3.39 37.88
N LYS A 27 10.07 -2.10 37.93
CA LYS A 27 10.05 -1.33 39.18
C LYS A 27 9.15 -1.97 40.24
N LEU A 28 8.02 -2.55 39.81
CA LEU A 28 7.13 -3.29 40.72
C LEU A 28 7.82 -4.54 41.29
N LEU A 29 8.60 -5.25 40.48
CA LEU A 29 9.41 -6.37 40.95
C LEU A 29 10.54 -5.92 41.89
N ASP A 30 11.18 -4.77 41.66
CA ASP A 30 12.22 -4.20 42.54
C ASP A 30 11.70 -3.94 43.96
N PHE A 31 10.40 -3.64 44.11
CA PHE A 31 9.76 -3.41 45.40
C PHE A 31 9.70 -4.67 46.30
N ASN A 32 9.96 -5.85 45.73
CA ASN A 32 10.12 -7.13 46.45
C ASN A 32 8.93 -7.55 47.32
N GLN A 33 7.72 -7.14 46.93
CA GLN A 33 6.46 -7.66 47.48
C GLN A 33 5.80 -8.69 46.55
N VAL A 34 6.12 -8.63 45.25
CA VAL A 34 5.63 -9.56 44.23
C VAL A 34 6.79 -10.39 43.71
N LYS A 35 6.53 -11.68 43.47
CA LYS A 35 7.46 -12.57 42.77
C LYS A 35 6.83 -13.10 41.50
N LEU A 36 7.61 -13.10 40.42
CA LEU A 36 7.18 -13.57 39.12
C LEU A 36 7.59 -15.04 38.95
N ILE A 37 6.63 -15.91 38.63
CA ILE A 37 6.90 -17.32 38.31
C ILE A 37 6.86 -17.50 36.79
N ILE A 38 7.91 -18.10 36.24
CA ILE A 38 8.12 -18.25 34.81
C ILE A 38 8.44 -19.73 34.52
N PRO A 39 7.52 -20.48 33.90
CA PRO A 39 7.83 -21.79 33.33
C PRO A 39 8.84 -21.63 32.18
N SER A 40 9.81 -22.54 32.08
CA SER A 40 10.85 -22.48 31.04
C SER A 40 10.29 -22.44 29.61
N ILE A 41 9.15 -23.10 29.38
CA ILE A 41 8.42 -23.09 28.11
C ILE A 41 7.89 -21.69 27.74
N VAL A 42 7.42 -20.89 28.70
CA VAL A 42 6.95 -19.52 28.45
C VAL A 42 8.12 -18.64 28.01
N ALA A 43 9.27 -18.75 28.69
CA ALA A 43 10.45 -17.99 28.32
C ALA A 43 10.96 -18.31 26.91
N TYR A 44 10.89 -19.59 26.52
CA TYR A 44 11.20 -20.05 25.17
C TYR A 44 10.21 -19.49 24.15
N GLU A 45 8.90 -19.62 24.39
CA GLU A 45 7.86 -19.15 23.47
C GLU A 45 7.88 -17.64 23.29
N THR A 46 8.02 -16.85 24.37
CA THR A 46 8.11 -15.39 24.27
C THR A 46 9.30 -14.98 23.40
N SER A 47 10.47 -15.60 23.59
CA SER A 47 11.67 -15.30 22.80
C SER A 47 11.47 -15.64 21.32
N LYS A 48 10.85 -16.80 21.04
CA LYS A 48 10.55 -17.26 19.68
C LYS A 48 9.55 -16.36 18.97
N HIS A 49 8.44 -15.99 19.62
CA HIS A 49 7.41 -15.14 19.01
C HIS A 49 7.92 -13.74 18.71
N ILE A 50 8.78 -13.15 19.56
CA ILE A 50 9.42 -11.86 19.28
C ILE A 50 10.28 -11.93 18.02
N GLU A 51 11.05 -13.01 17.84
CA GLU A 51 11.86 -13.24 16.65
C GLU A 51 10.97 -13.39 15.40
N GLU A 52 9.89 -14.17 15.48
CA GLU A 52 8.94 -14.37 14.38
C GLU A 52 8.25 -13.07 13.95
N GLN A 53 7.80 -12.24 14.91
CA GLN A 53 7.17 -10.94 14.63
C GLN A 53 8.14 -9.99 13.87
N LEU A 54 9.41 -9.95 14.28
CA LEU A 54 10.42 -9.13 13.60
C LEU A 54 10.80 -9.66 12.21
N ILE A 55 10.71 -10.97 11.97
CA ILE A 55 10.90 -11.59 10.65
C ILE A 55 9.74 -11.22 9.72
N GLU A 56 8.51 -11.15 10.22
CA GLU A 56 7.34 -10.78 9.42
C GLU A 56 7.47 -9.34 8.87
N VAL A 57 8.10 -8.43 9.60
CA VAL A 57 8.41 -7.07 9.11
C VAL A 57 9.34 -7.11 7.88
N ASP A 58 10.41 -7.91 7.89
CA ASP A 58 11.30 -8.06 6.71
C ASP A 58 10.55 -8.66 5.51
N LYS A 59 9.59 -9.57 5.77
CA LYS A 59 8.74 -10.14 4.73
C LYS A 59 7.77 -9.11 4.14
N ARG A 60 7.18 -8.24 4.95
CA ARG A 60 6.33 -7.12 4.48
C ARG A 60 7.14 -6.13 3.62
N ILE A 61 8.35 -5.76 4.04
CA ILE A 61 9.24 -4.89 3.25
C ILE A 61 9.64 -5.56 1.92
N LYS A 62 9.92 -6.86 1.93
CA LYS A 62 10.21 -7.62 0.70
C LYS A 62 9.02 -7.64 -0.27
N ASN A 63 7.81 -7.81 0.25
CA ASN A 63 6.60 -7.79 -0.57
C ASN A 63 6.37 -6.41 -1.18
N ALA A 64 6.60 -5.33 -0.43
CA ALA A 64 6.55 -3.96 -0.96
C ALA A 64 7.58 -3.72 -2.07
N ILE A 65 8.83 -4.14 -1.90
CA ILE A 65 9.86 -4.07 -2.97
C ILE A 65 9.43 -4.86 -4.20
N LYS A 66 8.88 -6.06 -4.01
CA LYS A 66 8.44 -6.91 -5.12
C LYS A 66 7.29 -6.27 -5.89
N ALA A 67 6.33 -5.65 -5.18
CA ALA A 67 5.26 -4.89 -5.79
C ALA A 67 5.80 -3.71 -6.62
N ILE A 68 6.81 -2.99 -6.13
CA ILE A 68 7.49 -1.94 -6.90
C ILE A 68 8.24 -2.51 -8.11
N ASP A 69 8.90 -3.65 -7.98
CA ASP A 69 9.60 -4.31 -9.10
C ASP A 69 8.63 -4.81 -10.19
N GLU A 70 7.38 -5.09 -9.83
CA GLU A 70 6.32 -5.48 -10.75
C GLU A 70 5.74 -4.29 -11.54
N ILE A 71 5.97 -3.04 -11.10
CA ILE A 71 5.61 -1.82 -11.84
C ILE A 71 6.36 -1.80 -13.17
N TYR A 72 5.69 -1.74 -14.31
CA TYR A 72 6.35 -1.65 -15.62
C TYR A 72 6.27 -0.22 -16.16
N GLY A 73 7.36 0.27 -16.73
CA GLY A 73 7.39 1.52 -17.48
C GLY A 73 7.39 1.23 -18.98
N ILE A 74 6.66 2.03 -19.75
CA ILE A 74 6.66 1.96 -21.22
C ILE A 74 8.01 2.52 -21.72
N TYR A 75 8.82 1.70 -22.41
CA TYR A 75 10.11 2.14 -22.96
C TYR A 75 9.87 3.22 -24.03
N GLY A 76 10.26 4.46 -23.73
CA GLY A 76 10.18 5.59 -24.66
C GLY A 76 9.65 6.90 -24.06
N TYR A 77 9.03 6.86 -22.87
CA TYR A 77 8.58 8.05 -22.14
C TYR A 77 9.56 8.43 -21.03
N THR A 78 10.20 9.58 -21.16
CA THR A 78 10.84 10.28 -20.03
C THR A 78 9.91 11.41 -19.60
N ILE A 79 9.11 11.18 -18.56
CA ILE A 79 8.40 12.27 -17.87
C ILE A 79 9.48 13.17 -17.27
N GLU A 80 9.42 14.47 -17.54
CA GLU A 80 10.37 15.46 -17.02
C GLU A 80 10.23 15.50 -15.49
N GLY A 81 11.12 14.81 -14.77
CA GLY A 81 11.08 14.67 -13.31
C GLY A 81 10.72 13.27 -12.78
N LEU A 82 10.19 12.36 -13.62
CA LEU A 82 9.83 10.99 -13.21
C LEU A 82 10.19 9.94 -14.29
N GLU A 83 11.48 9.63 -14.43
CA GLU A 83 11.89 8.44 -15.16
C GLU A 83 11.42 7.19 -14.38
N VAL A 84 10.45 6.40 -14.86
CA VAL A 84 9.98 5.17 -14.17
C VAL A 84 11.15 4.24 -13.80
N LYS A 85 12.19 4.21 -14.64
CA LYS A 85 13.43 3.49 -14.33
C LYS A 85 14.15 4.10 -13.13
N ASP A 86 14.27 5.42 -13.05
CA ASP A 86 14.85 6.10 -11.90
C ASP A 86 13.93 6.16 -10.68
N TYR A 87 12.60 6.18 -10.81
CA TYR A 87 11.64 6.06 -9.71
C TYR A 87 11.64 4.64 -9.14
N LYS A 88 11.51 3.59 -9.97
CA LYS A 88 11.70 2.20 -9.53
C LYS A 88 13.05 2.07 -8.85
N LYS A 89 14.11 2.61 -9.45
CA LYS A 89 15.44 2.58 -8.86
C LYS A 89 15.53 3.40 -7.58
N ASN A 90 14.88 4.56 -7.45
CA ASN A 90 14.93 5.43 -6.28
C ASN A 90 14.05 4.90 -5.15
N SER A 91 12.80 4.50 -5.41
CA SER A 91 11.89 3.87 -4.45
C SER A 91 12.36 2.48 -4.04
N THR A 92 12.83 1.66 -5.00
CA THR A 92 13.52 0.39 -4.65
C THR A 92 14.78 0.68 -3.88
N LYS A 93 15.53 1.75 -4.18
CA LYS A 93 16.72 2.14 -3.42
C LYS A 93 16.35 2.65 -2.02
N GLU A 94 15.30 3.44 -1.83
CA GLU A 94 14.84 3.91 -0.53
C GLU A 94 14.28 2.75 0.30
N LEU A 95 13.46 1.86 -0.28
CA LEU A 95 13.01 0.65 0.39
C LEU A 95 14.15 -0.35 0.62
N THR A 96 15.15 -0.42 -0.26
CA THR A 96 16.36 -1.22 -0.05
C THR A 96 17.24 -0.59 1.01
N ILE A 97 17.33 0.74 1.09
CA ILE A 97 17.99 1.47 2.18
C ILE A 97 17.25 1.21 3.48
N LEU A 98 15.91 1.26 3.50
CA LEU A 98 15.09 0.92 4.65
C LEU A 98 15.31 -0.53 5.06
N LYS A 99 15.31 -1.47 4.10
CA LYS A 99 15.56 -2.89 4.33
C LYS A 99 16.96 -3.15 4.85
N GLU A 100 17.99 -2.50 4.30
CA GLU A 100 19.36 -2.65 4.75
C GLU A 100 19.57 -1.96 6.11
N ARG A 101 18.98 -0.77 6.33
CA ARG A 101 18.94 -0.11 7.65
C ARG A 101 18.24 -0.99 8.66
N TYR A 102 17.10 -1.58 8.31
CA TYR A 102 16.35 -2.52 9.13
C TYR A 102 17.19 -3.76 9.39
N LYS A 103 17.83 -4.40 8.40
CA LYS A 103 18.73 -5.55 8.62
C LYS A 103 19.92 -5.22 9.50
N ILE A 104 20.52 -4.05 9.35
CA ILE A 104 21.65 -3.59 10.16
C ILE A 104 21.21 -3.31 11.60
N SER A 105 20.02 -2.74 11.77
CA SER A 105 19.44 -2.44 13.09
C SER A 105 18.69 -3.62 13.70
N HIS A 106 18.32 -4.64 12.93
CA HIS A 106 17.47 -5.76 13.32
C HIS A 106 18.10 -6.58 14.46
N PRO A 107 19.39 -6.98 14.38
CA PRO A 107 20.07 -7.59 15.51
C PRO A 107 20.05 -6.69 16.74
N LYS A 108 20.20 -5.37 16.57
CA LYS A 108 20.17 -4.41 17.68
C LYS A 108 18.78 -4.27 18.29
N TYR A 109 17.71 -4.22 17.48
CA TYR A 109 16.33 -4.19 17.95
C TYR A 109 15.95 -5.49 18.67
N LEU A 110 16.30 -6.63 18.07
CA LEU A 110 16.11 -7.94 18.69
C LEU A 110 16.88 -8.01 20.01
N ASP A 111 18.14 -7.59 20.05
CA ASP A 111 18.96 -7.54 21.27
C ASP A 111 18.36 -6.59 22.31
N GLU A 112 17.81 -5.43 21.90
CA GLU A 112 17.15 -4.48 22.82
C GLU A 112 15.89 -5.07 23.45
N ILE A 113 15.01 -5.68 22.65
CA ILE A 113 13.77 -6.31 23.15
C ILE A 113 14.09 -7.55 23.97
N GLN A 114 14.99 -8.42 23.48
CA GLN A 114 15.44 -9.59 24.23
C GLN A 114 16.12 -9.17 25.54
N SER A 115 16.94 -8.12 25.55
CA SER A 115 17.53 -7.57 26.77
C SER A 115 16.45 -7.08 27.75
N LEU A 116 15.41 -6.42 27.25
CA LEU A 116 14.26 -5.96 28.05
C LEU A 116 13.53 -7.15 28.70
N VAL A 117 13.20 -8.18 27.92
CA VAL A 117 12.58 -9.42 28.41
C VAL A 117 13.48 -10.14 29.41
N GLN A 118 14.78 -10.23 29.10
CA GLN A 118 15.76 -10.87 29.98
C GLN A 118 15.93 -10.14 31.30
N LYS A 119 15.74 -8.81 31.35
CA LYS A 119 15.69 -8.07 32.63
C LYS A 119 14.55 -8.54 33.50
N ILE A 120 13.37 -8.82 32.93
CA ILE A 120 12.25 -9.39 33.67
C ILE A 120 12.58 -10.83 34.09
N PHE A 121 13.01 -11.68 33.15
CA PHE A 121 13.17 -13.12 33.39
C PHE A 121 14.32 -13.45 34.36
N LYS A 122 15.39 -12.65 34.37
CA LYS A 122 16.54 -12.81 35.27
C LYS A 122 16.46 -11.90 36.49
N HIS A 123 15.35 -11.21 36.69
CA HIS A 123 15.16 -10.36 37.87
C HIS A 123 15.31 -11.19 39.16
N PRO A 124 15.90 -10.66 40.25
CA PRO A 124 16.04 -11.40 41.51
C PRO A 124 14.73 -11.94 42.09
N ASN A 125 13.63 -11.26 41.80
CA ASN A 125 12.28 -11.64 42.21
C ASN A 125 11.51 -12.44 41.15
N SER A 126 12.21 -12.92 40.12
CA SER A 126 11.69 -13.87 39.14
C SER A 126 12.23 -15.27 39.41
N ILE A 127 11.34 -16.27 39.42
CA ILE A 127 11.65 -17.67 39.67
C ILE A 127 11.37 -18.45 38.40
N MET A 128 12.44 -18.95 37.78
CA MET A 128 12.35 -19.84 36.63
C MET A 128 12.10 -21.28 37.09
N ILE A 129 11.08 -21.93 36.53
CA ILE A 129 10.77 -23.34 36.76
C ILE A 129 11.15 -24.13 35.52
N GLU A 130 12.20 -24.94 35.64
CA GLU A 130 12.70 -25.80 34.58
C GLU A 130 11.78 -27.01 34.36
N ASP A 131 11.62 -27.38 33.09
CA ASP A 131 10.92 -28.60 32.71
C ASP A 131 11.59 -29.82 33.33
N ASN A 132 10.78 -30.72 33.89
CA ASN A 132 11.28 -31.92 34.53
C ASN A 132 10.38 -33.12 34.25
N SER A 133 10.91 -34.31 34.56
CA SER A 133 10.20 -35.58 34.28
C SER A 133 8.82 -35.68 34.92
N ILE A 134 8.59 -35.01 36.05
CA ILE A 134 7.30 -35.02 36.77
C ILE A 134 6.28 -34.17 36.00
N LEU A 135 6.64 -32.92 35.68
CA LEU A 135 5.78 -32.02 34.90
C LEU A 135 5.45 -32.61 33.52
N ASN A 136 6.44 -33.18 32.84
CA ASN A 136 6.26 -33.81 31.54
C ASN A 136 5.31 -35.02 31.61
N ALA A 137 5.47 -35.88 32.61
CA ALA A 137 4.58 -37.02 32.81
C ALA A 137 3.15 -36.57 33.14
N ALA A 138 2.98 -35.54 33.98
CA ALA A 138 1.68 -34.98 34.33
C ALA A 138 0.97 -34.35 33.11
N CYS A 139 1.71 -33.59 32.29
CA CYS A 139 1.19 -32.98 31.07
C CYS A 139 0.73 -34.05 30.06
N LEU A 140 1.51 -35.13 29.89
CA LEU A 140 1.12 -36.27 29.06
C LEU A 140 -0.13 -36.98 29.59
N GLN A 141 -0.25 -37.15 30.91
CA GLN A 141 -1.47 -37.71 31.51
C GLN A 141 -2.68 -36.79 31.26
N ARG A 142 -2.53 -35.48 31.44
CA ARG A 142 -3.58 -34.49 31.15
C ARG A 142 -4.07 -34.62 29.70
N ARG A 143 -3.14 -34.76 28.75
CA ARG A 143 -3.44 -35.01 27.32
C ARG A 143 -4.21 -36.32 27.10
N ILE A 144 -3.78 -37.42 27.72
CA ILE A 144 -4.45 -38.73 27.59
C ILE A 144 -5.91 -38.65 28.03
N TYR A 145 -6.18 -37.91 29.12
CA TYR A 145 -7.53 -37.72 29.64
C TYR A 145 -8.31 -36.57 28.95
N LYS A 146 -7.73 -35.93 27.93
CA LYS A 146 -8.32 -34.79 27.21
C LYS A 146 -8.82 -33.66 28.12
N LYS A 147 -8.12 -33.44 29.24
CA LYS A 147 -8.42 -32.33 30.15
C LYS A 147 -7.89 -31.02 29.56
N ALA A 148 -8.56 -29.90 29.85
CA ALA A 148 -8.10 -28.57 29.44
C ALA A 148 -6.62 -28.34 29.85
N PRO A 149 -5.76 -27.86 28.94
CA PRO A 149 -6.10 -27.22 27.65
C PRO A 149 -6.30 -28.18 26.46
N PHE A 150 -6.05 -29.49 26.59
CA PHE A 150 -6.20 -30.48 25.51
C PHE A 150 -7.65 -30.91 25.17
N HIS A 151 -8.64 -30.20 25.70
CA HIS A 151 -10.06 -30.47 25.50
C HIS A 151 -10.58 -30.12 24.10
N ILE A 152 -9.84 -29.31 23.34
CA ILE A 152 -10.19 -28.90 21.97
C ILE A 152 -9.60 -29.93 20.98
N GLU A 153 -10.45 -30.50 20.13
CA GLU A 153 -10.02 -31.48 19.14
C GLU A 153 -9.07 -30.87 18.10
N LYS A 154 -7.98 -31.58 17.77
CA LYS A 154 -6.93 -31.22 16.79
C LYS A 154 -5.97 -30.09 17.20
N LYS A 155 -6.11 -29.50 18.39
CA LYS A 155 -5.13 -28.52 18.91
C LYS A 155 -4.07 -29.22 19.75
N GLU A 156 -2.79 -28.97 19.46
CA GLU A 156 -1.66 -29.44 20.27
C GLU A 156 -1.19 -28.34 21.23
N SER A 157 -1.76 -28.30 22.43
CA SER A 157 -1.51 -27.28 23.47
C SER A 157 -0.53 -27.76 24.55
N PHE A 158 0.65 -28.24 24.14
CA PHE A 158 1.64 -28.78 25.10
C PHE A 158 2.24 -27.72 26.03
N ALA A 159 2.53 -26.52 25.50
CA ALA A 159 3.04 -25.42 26.29
C ALA A 159 2.02 -24.98 27.35
N ASP A 160 0.78 -24.74 26.92
CA ASP A 160 -0.35 -24.44 27.82
C ASP A 160 -0.54 -25.54 28.88
N GLY A 161 -0.37 -26.80 28.49
CA GLY A 161 -0.44 -27.95 29.39
C GLY A 161 0.67 -27.92 30.45
N LEU A 162 1.89 -27.57 30.07
CA LEU A 162 3.01 -27.41 31.00
C LEU A 162 2.84 -26.21 31.93
N ILE A 163 2.25 -25.10 31.46
CA ILE A 163 1.92 -23.93 32.29
C ILE A 163 0.96 -24.34 33.41
N ILE A 164 -0.12 -25.07 33.08
CA ILE A 164 -1.09 -25.54 34.08
C ILE A 164 -0.48 -26.57 35.02
N GLU A 165 0.31 -27.52 34.51
CA GLU A 165 0.94 -28.51 35.40
C GLU A 165 1.98 -27.87 36.31
N THR A 166 2.66 -26.80 35.87
CA THR A 166 3.54 -25.99 36.72
C THR A 166 2.75 -25.31 37.84
N LEU A 167 1.57 -24.74 37.53
CA LEU A 167 0.68 -24.15 38.53
C LEU A 167 0.20 -25.19 39.55
N LEU A 168 -0.16 -26.40 39.11
CA LEU A 168 -0.68 -27.47 39.97
C LEU A 168 0.39 -28.14 40.85
N HIS A 169 1.66 -28.05 40.45
CA HIS A 169 2.81 -28.60 41.18
C HIS A 169 3.68 -27.51 41.81
N ILE A 170 3.14 -26.30 41.96
CA ILE A 170 3.92 -25.13 42.38
C ILE A 170 4.58 -25.31 43.77
N GLU A 171 3.91 -26.01 44.70
CA GLU A 171 4.42 -26.30 46.05
C GLU A 171 5.64 -27.24 46.03
N ASP A 172 5.87 -27.98 44.93
CA ASP A 172 7.05 -28.83 44.77
C ASP A 172 8.31 -27.99 44.47
N PHE A 173 8.14 -26.75 43.99
CA PHE A 173 9.21 -25.85 43.58
C PHE A 173 9.37 -24.65 44.53
N ILE A 174 8.27 -24.20 45.14
CA ILE A 174 8.23 -22.98 45.96
C ILE A 174 7.51 -23.27 47.27
N SER A 175 8.18 -22.98 48.39
CA SER A 175 7.57 -23.04 49.72
C SER A 175 6.60 -21.87 49.90
N LEU A 176 5.30 -22.17 49.95
CA LEU A 176 4.24 -21.16 50.18
C LEU A 176 3.86 -21.08 51.65
N SER A 177 3.85 -19.87 52.18
CA SER A 177 3.27 -19.56 53.49
C SER A 177 1.73 -19.56 53.43
N ASN A 178 1.07 -19.56 54.58
CA ASN A 178 -0.39 -19.44 54.65
C ASN A 178 -0.92 -18.04 54.27
N GLN A 179 -0.03 -17.05 54.15
CA GLN A 179 -0.37 -15.68 53.76
C GLN A 179 -0.10 -15.43 52.27
N ASP A 180 0.57 -16.36 51.58
CA ASP A 180 0.94 -16.20 50.19
C ASP A 180 -0.25 -16.53 49.28
N SER A 181 -0.43 -15.73 48.23
CA SER A 181 -1.41 -15.98 47.17
C SER A 181 -0.70 -16.07 45.83
N ILE A 182 -1.28 -16.84 44.90
CA ILE A 182 -0.77 -17.07 43.55
C ILE A 182 -1.75 -16.46 42.59
N ILE A 183 -1.27 -15.61 41.68
CA ILE A 183 -2.10 -15.04 40.61
C ILE A 183 -1.68 -15.68 39.30
N PHE A 184 -2.58 -16.47 38.71
CA PHE A 184 -2.42 -17.02 37.37
C PHE A 184 -2.99 -16.03 36.35
N VAL A 185 -2.13 -15.55 35.44
CA VAL A 185 -2.44 -14.49 34.47
C VAL A 185 -2.24 -15.02 33.06
N THR A 186 -3.30 -14.99 32.23
CA THR A 186 -3.27 -15.43 30.82
C THR A 186 -4.34 -14.73 29.99
N GLY A 187 -3.97 -14.27 28.78
CA GLY A 187 -4.93 -13.75 27.79
C GLY A 187 -5.65 -14.85 27.00
N ASN A 188 -5.21 -16.11 27.12
CA ASN A 188 -5.74 -17.24 26.37
C ASN A 188 -6.99 -17.83 27.03
N THR A 189 -8.12 -17.12 26.88
CA THR A 189 -9.40 -17.56 27.45
C THR A 189 -9.95 -18.82 26.79
N SER A 190 -9.51 -19.15 25.56
CA SER A 190 -9.99 -20.35 24.85
C SER A 190 -9.51 -21.66 25.48
N ASP A 191 -8.29 -21.66 26.03
CA ASP A 191 -7.67 -22.88 26.54
C ASP A 191 -7.82 -23.05 28.06
N PHE A 192 -7.96 -21.93 28.78
CA PHE A 192 -7.94 -21.92 30.24
C PHE A 192 -9.25 -21.50 30.90
N SER A 193 -10.16 -20.81 30.20
CA SER A 193 -11.42 -20.32 30.79
C SER A 193 -12.59 -21.25 30.58
N ASP A 194 -13.64 -21.05 31.38
CA ASP A 194 -14.95 -21.62 31.11
C ASP A 194 -15.61 -20.92 29.91
N SER A 195 -16.20 -21.71 29.01
CA SER A 195 -16.88 -21.22 27.80
C SER A 195 -18.02 -20.25 28.08
N SER A 196 -18.65 -20.33 29.26
CA SER A 196 -19.77 -19.48 29.69
C SER A 196 -19.33 -18.30 30.56
N GLN A 197 -18.15 -18.39 31.19
CA GLN A 197 -17.59 -17.35 32.07
C GLN A 197 -16.09 -17.23 31.81
N LYS A 198 -15.71 -16.29 30.92
CA LYS A 198 -14.31 -16.08 30.52
C LYS A 198 -13.38 -15.72 31.69
N ASP A 199 -13.93 -15.12 32.74
CA ASP A 199 -13.21 -14.75 33.98
C ASP A 199 -13.11 -15.88 35.01
N ALA A 200 -13.59 -17.09 34.69
CA ALA A 200 -13.46 -18.27 35.53
C ALA A 200 -12.63 -19.35 34.83
N LEU A 201 -11.80 -20.06 35.60
CA LEU A 201 -11.03 -21.19 35.08
C LEU A 201 -11.94 -22.31 34.58
N HIS A 202 -11.51 -23.03 33.56
CA HIS A 202 -12.20 -24.22 33.06
C HIS A 202 -12.41 -25.27 34.16
N ALA A 203 -13.56 -25.95 34.14
CA ALA A 203 -13.99 -26.87 35.20
C ALA A 203 -12.95 -27.96 35.53
N ASP A 204 -12.23 -28.48 34.54
CA ASP A 204 -11.18 -29.48 34.77
C ASP A 204 -10.01 -28.92 35.60
N ILE A 205 -9.59 -27.69 35.31
CA ILE A 205 -8.51 -27.01 36.04
C ILE A 205 -8.95 -26.71 37.47
N GLN A 206 -10.19 -26.22 37.64
CA GLN A 206 -10.77 -25.97 38.96
C GLN A 206 -10.82 -27.24 39.84
N ARG A 207 -11.23 -28.38 39.26
CA ARG A 207 -11.25 -29.67 39.95
C ARG A 207 -9.85 -30.10 40.38
N ASP A 208 -8.86 -29.93 39.51
CA ASP A 208 -7.47 -30.30 39.80
C ASP A 208 -6.87 -29.40 40.90
N ILE A 209 -7.11 -28.09 40.85
CA ILE A 209 -6.74 -27.12 41.90
C ILE A 209 -7.36 -27.50 43.25
N THR A 210 -8.64 -27.86 43.26
CA THR A 210 -9.36 -28.28 44.47
C THR A 210 -8.76 -29.57 45.04
N THR A 211 -8.45 -30.54 44.18
CA THR A 211 -7.84 -31.82 44.57
C THR A 211 -6.46 -31.62 45.20
N LYS A 212 -5.70 -30.65 44.70
CA LYS A 212 -4.39 -30.24 45.24
C LYS A 212 -4.48 -29.31 46.45
N LYS A 213 -5.69 -28.93 46.89
CA LYS A 213 -5.95 -28.00 48.01
C LYS A 213 -5.36 -26.59 47.80
N LEU A 214 -5.32 -26.15 46.54
CA LEU A 214 -4.80 -24.82 46.16
C LEU A 214 -5.91 -23.79 45.91
N ALA A 215 -7.18 -24.18 46.05
CA ALA A 215 -8.34 -23.34 45.71
C ALA A 215 -8.36 -22.00 46.45
N ASP A 216 -7.99 -21.97 47.74
CA ASP A 216 -7.99 -20.75 48.53
C ASP A 216 -6.76 -19.85 48.28
N LYS A 217 -5.77 -20.35 47.52
CA LYS A 217 -4.50 -19.65 47.25
C LYS A 217 -4.40 -19.10 45.83
N ILE A 218 -5.17 -19.63 44.87
CA ILE A 218 -5.06 -19.26 43.46
C ILE A 218 -6.13 -18.25 43.05
N LYS A 219 -5.70 -17.14 42.48
CA LYS A 219 -6.54 -16.19 41.74
C LYS A 219 -6.29 -16.33 40.24
N TYR A 220 -7.33 -16.07 39.46
CA TYR A 220 -7.28 -16.12 37.99
C TYR A 220 -7.57 -14.75 37.41
N VAL A 221 -6.68 -14.29 36.52
CA VAL A 221 -6.76 -12.98 35.88
C VAL A 221 -6.50 -13.13 34.38
N THR A 222 -7.32 -12.47 33.56
CA THR A 222 -7.29 -12.61 32.10
C THR A 222 -6.54 -11.49 31.39
N GLN A 223 -6.25 -10.40 32.08
CA GLN A 223 -5.70 -9.17 31.49
C GLN A 223 -4.65 -8.54 32.41
N PHE A 224 -3.60 -7.98 31.81
CA PHE A 224 -2.55 -7.27 32.56
C PHE A 224 -3.08 -6.02 33.27
N GLY A 225 -3.96 -5.24 32.64
CA GLY A 225 -4.55 -4.05 33.26
C GLY A 225 -5.32 -4.36 34.54
N LYS A 226 -6.09 -5.46 34.56
CA LYS A 226 -6.82 -5.95 35.75
C LYS A 226 -5.88 -6.42 36.86
N LEU A 227 -4.78 -7.09 36.49
CA LEU A 227 -3.75 -7.52 37.44
C LEU A 227 -3.20 -6.32 38.22
N VAL A 228 -2.81 -5.25 37.52
CA VAL A 228 -2.17 -4.07 38.12
C VAL A 228 -3.19 -3.22 38.89
N SER A 229 -4.36 -2.97 38.32
CA SER A 229 -5.37 -2.05 38.88
C SER A 229 -6.18 -2.62 40.05
N VAL A 230 -6.31 -3.95 40.13
CA VAL A 230 -7.15 -4.62 41.14
C VAL A 230 -6.32 -5.51 42.04
N ASP A 231 -5.63 -6.50 41.47
CA ASP A 231 -5.03 -7.58 42.26
C ASP A 231 -3.67 -7.23 42.87
N LEU A 232 -2.93 -6.31 42.26
CA LEU A 232 -1.66 -5.76 42.76
C LEU A 232 -1.78 -4.30 43.20
N LYS A 233 -3.00 -3.80 43.40
CA LYS A 233 -3.25 -2.38 43.68
C LYS A 233 -2.45 -1.88 44.89
N VAL A 234 -2.34 -2.68 45.95
CA VAL A 234 -1.61 -2.28 47.17
C VAL A 234 -0.13 -2.15 46.86
N GLU A 235 0.45 -3.14 46.20
CA GLU A 235 1.86 -3.20 45.82
C GLU A 235 2.22 -2.07 44.85
N VAL A 236 1.33 -1.76 43.90
CA VAL A 236 1.50 -0.66 42.93
C VAL A 236 1.43 0.70 43.62
N ASN A 237 0.49 0.89 44.56
CA ASN A 237 0.40 2.11 45.38
C ASN A 237 1.69 2.31 46.20
N GLU A 238 2.14 1.26 46.88
CA GLU A 238 3.31 1.30 47.75
C GLU A 238 4.62 1.48 46.98
N ALA A 239 4.68 0.97 45.74
CA ALA A 239 5.78 1.23 44.81
C ALA A 239 5.73 2.61 44.13
N HIS A 240 4.67 3.42 44.37
CA HIS A 240 4.43 4.71 43.72
C HIS A 240 4.32 4.65 42.19
N LEU A 241 3.71 3.59 41.65
CA LEU A 241 3.61 3.34 40.20
C LEU A 241 2.22 3.57 39.61
N ASN A 242 1.23 3.99 40.42
CA ASN A 242 -0.15 4.14 39.95
C ASN A 242 -0.27 5.07 38.74
N GLU A 243 0.33 6.27 38.82
CA GLU A 243 0.19 7.27 37.74
C GLU A 243 0.85 6.78 36.44
N GLU A 244 1.97 6.05 36.53
CA GLU A 244 2.65 5.47 35.37
C GLU A 244 1.76 4.41 34.70
N PHE A 245 1.26 3.43 35.48
CA PHE A 245 0.40 2.39 34.93
C PHE A 245 -0.97 2.90 34.46
N GLU A 246 -1.61 3.82 35.19
CA GLU A 246 -2.90 4.40 34.77
C GLU A 246 -2.76 5.16 33.45
N LYS A 247 -1.69 5.94 33.28
CA LYS A 247 -1.44 6.67 32.04
C LYS A 247 -1.22 5.72 30.86
N GLU A 248 -0.31 4.75 31.02
CA GLU A 248 0.05 3.81 29.95
C GLU A 248 -1.14 2.94 29.52
N LEU A 249 -1.95 2.47 30.49
CA LEU A 249 -3.14 1.69 30.18
C LEU A 249 -4.23 2.54 29.51
N HIS A 250 -4.45 3.78 29.95
CA HIS A 250 -5.42 4.69 29.34
C HIS A 250 -5.06 5.07 27.91
N GLU A 251 -3.78 5.34 27.63
CA GLU A 251 -3.32 5.65 26.26
C GLU A 251 -3.58 4.46 25.30
N ASN A 252 -3.35 3.23 25.76
CA ASN A 252 -3.66 2.03 24.97
C ASN A 252 -5.16 1.81 24.78
N GLU A 253 -5.98 2.01 25.81
CA GLU A 253 -7.45 1.86 25.73
C GLU A 253 -8.10 2.91 24.81
N GLU A 254 -7.64 4.16 24.84
CA GLU A 254 -8.15 5.22 23.96
C GLU A 254 -7.82 4.94 22.49
N LEU A 255 -6.61 4.44 22.21
CA LEU A 255 -6.25 4.02 20.86
C LEU A 255 -7.12 2.86 20.36
N GLU A 256 -7.42 1.88 21.22
CA GLU A 256 -8.32 0.77 20.90
C GLU A 256 -9.75 1.26 20.62
N ARG A 257 -10.25 2.21 21.41
CA ARG A 257 -11.57 2.81 21.18
C ARG A 257 -11.65 3.51 19.83
N LEU A 258 -10.67 4.34 19.50
CA LEU A 258 -10.65 5.08 18.23
C LEU A 258 -10.63 4.14 17.01
N GLU A 259 -9.96 3.00 17.08
CA GLU A 259 -9.97 1.99 16.01
C GLU A 259 -11.33 1.33 15.87
N ILE A 260 -11.93 0.91 16.99
CA ILE A 260 -13.27 0.30 16.99
C ILE A 260 -14.32 1.29 16.47
N ASP A 261 -14.23 2.55 16.88
CA ASP A 261 -15.16 3.59 16.43
C ASP A 261 -15.05 3.82 14.92
N ALA A 262 -13.83 3.83 14.36
CA ALA A 262 -13.61 3.92 12.91
C ALA A 262 -14.13 2.69 12.14
N GLU A 263 -13.91 1.47 12.67
CA GLU A 263 -14.46 0.23 12.07
C GLU A 263 -15.99 0.21 12.10
N ILE A 264 -16.61 0.71 13.17
CA ILE A 264 -18.06 0.83 13.30
C ILE A 264 -18.59 1.85 12.28
N GLU A 265 -17.93 3.00 12.15
CA GLU A 265 -18.30 4.03 11.18
C GLU A 265 -18.26 3.51 9.75
N ASP A 266 -17.19 2.81 9.36
CA ASP A 266 -17.09 2.18 8.05
C ASP A 266 -18.19 1.13 7.83
N TYR A 267 -18.47 0.29 8.84
CA TYR A 267 -19.55 -0.70 8.77
C TYR A 267 -20.93 -0.05 8.59
N GLU A 268 -21.19 1.05 9.31
CA GLU A 268 -22.43 1.81 9.21
C GLU A 268 -22.60 2.44 7.81
N ARG A 269 -21.53 3.04 7.27
CA ARG A 269 -21.49 3.60 5.92
C ARG A 269 -21.74 2.53 4.85
N GLU A 270 -21.02 1.42 4.91
CA GLU A 270 -21.18 0.31 3.97
C GLU A 270 -22.59 -0.30 4.03
N SER A 271 -23.23 -0.29 5.21
CA SER A 271 -24.59 -0.83 5.38
C SER A 271 -25.65 -0.07 4.59
N VAL A 272 -25.40 1.21 4.27
CA VAL A 272 -26.28 2.07 3.46
C VAL A 272 -25.76 2.28 2.04
N GLY A 273 -24.66 1.62 1.67
CA GLY A 273 -24.08 1.65 0.31
C GLY A 273 -23.07 2.76 0.05
N LEU A 274 -22.60 3.46 1.09
CA LEU A 274 -21.45 4.36 0.99
C LEU A 274 -20.14 3.57 1.07
N SER A 275 -19.06 4.10 0.50
CA SER A 275 -17.73 3.49 0.61
C SER A 275 -17.16 3.70 2.02
N SER A 276 -16.35 2.75 2.49
CA SER A 276 -15.54 2.95 3.70
C SER A 276 -14.56 4.10 3.52
N LEU A 277 -14.39 4.93 4.55
CA LEU A 277 -13.44 6.05 4.53
C LEU A 277 -12.00 5.53 4.53
N SER A 278 -11.75 4.45 5.26
CA SER A 278 -10.41 3.83 5.32
C SER A 278 -9.96 3.20 4.00
N GLY A 279 -10.90 2.76 3.16
CA GLY A 279 -10.65 2.18 1.84
C GLY A 279 -10.97 3.11 0.66
N PHE A 280 -11.34 4.36 0.92
CA PHE A 280 -11.88 5.25 -0.10
C PHE A 280 -10.85 5.55 -1.21
N GLU A 281 -9.61 5.84 -0.84
CA GLU A 281 -8.55 6.22 -1.79
C GLU A 281 -8.30 5.12 -2.82
N ASP A 282 -8.21 3.85 -2.37
CA ASP A 282 -8.05 2.69 -3.25
C ASP A 282 -9.25 2.54 -4.20
N ASN A 283 -10.47 2.72 -3.68
CA ASN A 283 -11.71 2.65 -4.47
C ASN A 283 -11.78 3.80 -5.51
N PHE A 284 -11.39 5.01 -5.12
CA PHE A 284 -11.31 6.15 -6.04
C PHE A 284 -10.35 5.87 -7.20
N LEU A 285 -9.16 5.34 -6.92
CA LEU A 285 -8.17 5.03 -7.95
C LEU A 285 -8.69 4.00 -8.96
N ASP A 286 -9.37 2.96 -8.48
CA ASP A 286 -9.98 1.95 -9.36
C ASP A 286 -11.13 2.54 -10.18
N ASN A 287 -12.02 3.35 -9.58
CA ASN A 287 -13.11 4.02 -10.29
C ASN A 287 -12.61 5.06 -11.30
N PHE A 288 -11.51 5.74 -11.01
CA PHE A 288 -10.91 6.72 -11.92
C PHE A 288 -10.47 6.06 -13.23
N ARG A 289 -9.82 4.90 -13.15
CA ARG A 289 -9.39 4.12 -14.33
C ARG A 289 -10.55 3.73 -15.23
N GLU A 290 -11.71 3.46 -14.66
CA GLU A 290 -12.92 3.06 -15.35
C GLU A 290 -13.83 4.25 -15.72
N SER A 291 -13.40 5.48 -15.45
CA SER A 291 -14.22 6.67 -15.69
C SER A 291 -14.39 7.00 -17.17
N ASP A 292 -15.56 7.58 -17.51
CA ASP A 292 -15.86 8.11 -18.86
C ASP A 292 -14.80 9.13 -19.32
N PHE A 293 -14.21 9.88 -18.38
CA PHE A 293 -13.11 10.80 -18.67
C PHE A 293 -11.88 10.06 -19.19
N VAL A 294 -11.42 9.02 -18.49
CA VAL A 294 -10.27 8.22 -18.90
C VAL A 294 -10.56 7.50 -20.22
N GLU A 295 -11.72 6.88 -20.38
CA GLU A 295 -12.12 6.23 -21.64
C GLU A 295 -12.03 7.21 -22.83
N THR A 296 -12.55 8.43 -22.65
CA THR A 296 -12.53 9.46 -23.69
C THR A 296 -11.10 9.92 -24.02
N VAL A 297 -10.27 10.18 -23.01
CA VAL A 297 -8.89 10.62 -23.22
C VAL A 297 -8.03 9.53 -23.87
N VAL A 298 -8.19 8.28 -23.46
CA VAL A 298 -7.50 7.13 -24.09
C VAL A 298 -7.91 7.00 -25.55
N GLY A 299 -9.21 7.11 -25.88
CA GLY A 299 -9.67 7.10 -27.28
C GLY A 299 -9.06 8.22 -28.14
N LEU A 300 -8.80 9.39 -27.55
CA LEU A 300 -8.10 10.49 -28.23
C LEU A 300 -6.61 10.20 -28.42
N PHE A 301 -5.97 9.56 -27.45
CA PHE A 301 -4.58 9.13 -27.55
C PHE A 301 -4.38 8.01 -28.58
N GLU A 302 -5.33 7.08 -28.72
CA GLU A 302 -5.32 6.07 -29.78
C GLU A 302 -5.35 6.71 -31.17
N ARG A 303 -6.22 7.73 -31.37
CA ARG A 303 -6.27 8.52 -32.60
C ARG A 303 -4.94 9.23 -32.86
N LEU A 304 -4.34 9.84 -31.85
CA LEU A 304 -3.04 10.50 -31.99
C LEU A 304 -1.90 9.51 -32.31
N ASN A 305 -1.91 8.32 -31.69
CA ASN A 305 -0.96 7.25 -32.00
C ASN A 305 -1.07 6.78 -33.45
N LYS A 306 -2.30 6.72 -33.99
CA LYS A 306 -2.51 6.48 -35.42
C LYS A 306 -1.85 7.59 -36.25
N CYS A 307 -2.05 8.86 -35.92
CA CYS A 307 -1.37 9.97 -36.62
C CYS A 307 0.16 9.85 -36.60
N TYR A 308 0.76 9.43 -35.47
CA TYR A 308 2.22 9.19 -35.42
C TYR A 308 2.67 8.07 -36.36
N SER A 309 1.92 6.97 -36.42
CA SER A 309 2.21 5.87 -37.34
C SER A 309 2.11 6.33 -38.81
N GLU A 310 1.09 7.12 -39.12
CA GLU A 310 0.90 7.69 -40.46
C GLU A 310 1.95 8.76 -40.82
N ALA A 311 2.44 9.51 -39.83
CA ALA A 311 3.56 10.43 -40.00
C ALA A 311 4.86 9.68 -40.32
N GLU A 312 5.11 8.51 -39.70
CA GLU A 312 6.27 7.67 -40.02
C GLU A 312 6.24 7.19 -41.49
N GLU A 313 5.07 6.77 -41.98
CA GLU A 313 4.87 6.42 -43.40
C GLU A 313 5.19 7.60 -44.33
N LEU A 314 4.68 8.80 -44.00
CA LEU A 314 4.94 10.03 -44.77
C LEU A 314 6.42 10.42 -44.71
N ASN A 315 7.07 10.31 -43.55
CA ASN A 315 8.49 10.58 -43.38
C ASN A 315 9.32 9.69 -44.31
N TYR A 316 9.13 8.36 -44.24
CA TYR A 316 9.82 7.39 -45.08
C TYR A 316 9.62 7.65 -46.58
N PHE A 317 8.38 7.98 -46.98
CA PHE A 317 8.08 8.28 -48.37
C PHE A 317 8.88 9.48 -48.88
N TYR A 318 8.94 10.56 -48.09
CA TYR A 318 9.63 11.79 -48.47
C TYR A 318 11.15 11.73 -48.27
N SER A 319 11.68 10.90 -47.35
CA SER A 319 13.12 10.79 -47.08
C SER A 319 13.82 9.77 -47.97
N ASP A 320 13.15 8.68 -48.34
CA ASP A 320 13.78 7.54 -49.02
C ASP A 320 13.05 7.16 -50.30
N GLU A 321 11.77 6.78 -50.24
CA GLU A 321 11.05 6.15 -51.37
C GLU A 321 11.00 7.05 -52.62
N LEU A 322 10.57 8.30 -52.46
CA LEU A 322 10.48 9.26 -53.55
C LEU A 322 11.87 9.79 -54.01
N PRO A 323 12.79 10.15 -53.09
CA PRO A 323 14.20 10.42 -53.43
C PRO A 323 14.90 9.34 -54.25
N ASP A 324 14.72 8.06 -53.90
CA ASP A 324 15.31 6.92 -54.59
C ASP A 324 14.72 6.78 -56.01
N PHE A 325 13.40 6.93 -56.14
CA PHE A 325 12.74 6.96 -57.45
C PHE A 325 13.31 8.07 -58.33
N ILE A 326 13.39 9.30 -57.82
CA ILE A 326 13.91 10.46 -58.58
C ILE A 326 15.37 10.23 -58.99
N SER A 327 16.18 9.65 -58.11
CA SER A 327 17.59 9.35 -58.37
C SER A 327 17.80 8.27 -59.44
N ALA A 328 16.82 7.39 -59.65
CA ALA A 328 16.85 6.35 -60.67
C ALA A 328 16.45 6.83 -62.07
N ILE A 329 15.93 8.06 -62.21
CA ILE A 329 15.49 8.62 -63.50
C ILE A 329 16.70 8.85 -64.42
N GLU A 330 16.65 8.29 -65.63
CA GLU A 330 17.67 8.57 -66.65
C GLU A 330 17.69 10.05 -67.05
N ILE A 331 18.90 10.60 -67.30
CA ILE A 331 19.09 12.04 -67.59
C ILE A 331 18.21 12.54 -68.74
N ASP A 332 17.98 11.71 -69.75
CA ASP A 332 17.16 12.05 -70.91
C ASP A 332 15.67 12.21 -70.58
N ASN A 333 15.19 11.59 -69.49
CA ASN A 333 13.79 11.58 -69.06
C ASN A 333 13.47 12.66 -68.02
N ILE A 334 14.47 13.35 -67.47
CA ILE A 334 14.31 14.40 -66.43
C ILE A 334 13.31 15.48 -66.85
N LYS A 335 13.37 15.94 -68.10
CA LYS A 335 12.46 17.01 -68.57
C LYS A 335 11.01 16.57 -68.59
N GLU A 336 10.74 15.32 -68.98
CA GLU A 336 9.40 14.76 -69.01
C GLU A 336 8.86 14.59 -67.59
N PHE A 337 9.70 14.10 -66.67
CA PHE A 337 9.40 14.05 -65.24
C PHE A 337 9.02 15.43 -64.68
N LEU A 338 9.81 16.48 -64.93
CA LEU A 338 9.55 17.81 -64.40
C LEU A 338 8.24 18.41 -64.94
N VAL A 339 7.89 18.15 -66.20
CA VAL A 339 6.60 18.57 -66.77
C VAL A 339 5.46 17.85 -66.06
N LYS A 340 5.59 16.54 -65.85
CA LYS A 340 4.58 15.75 -65.15
C LYS A 340 4.43 16.18 -63.69
N TRP A 341 5.54 16.33 -62.97
CA TRP A 341 5.59 16.86 -61.60
C TRP A 341 4.86 18.20 -61.48
N ASN A 342 5.25 19.20 -62.29
CA ASN A 342 4.61 20.51 -62.24
C ASN A 342 3.12 20.46 -62.61
N SER A 343 2.70 19.53 -63.46
CA SER A 343 1.27 19.37 -63.80
C SER A 343 0.44 18.83 -62.64
N LEU A 344 1.04 18.01 -61.76
CA LEU A 344 0.37 17.48 -60.56
C LEU A 344 0.20 18.55 -59.48
N PHE A 345 1.11 19.53 -59.44
CA PHE A 345 1.15 20.55 -58.41
C PHE A 345 0.75 21.95 -58.89
N LEU A 346 -0.03 22.06 -59.99
CA LEU A 346 -0.50 23.34 -60.52
C LEU A 346 -1.24 24.21 -59.48
N GLU A 347 -1.91 23.57 -58.51
CA GLU A 347 -2.64 24.23 -57.42
C GLU A 347 -1.85 24.29 -56.11
N ASN A 348 -0.64 23.72 -56.06
CA ASN A 348 0.18 23.59 -54.86
C ASN A 348 1.54 24.27 -55.09
N GLU A 349 1.59 25.59 -54.88
CA GLU A 349 2.76 26.43 -55.18
C GLU A 349 4.06 25.93 -54.52
N GLU A 350 3.94 25.26 -53.37
CA GLU A 350 5.06 24.73 -52.57
C GLU A 350 5.88 23.65 -53.30
N PHE A 351 5.28 22.96 -54.27
CA PHE A 351 5.92 21.88 -55.04
C PHE A 351 6.30 22.29 -56.47
N LEU A 352 5.99 23.51 -56.92
CA LEU A 352 6.29 23.96 -58.29
C LEU A 352 7.77 24.29 -58.47
N THR A 353 8.34 23.87 -59.60
CA THR A 353 9.77 24.07 -59.91
C THR A 353 9.97 24.55 -61.35
N GLU A 354 11.10 25.18 -61.65
CA GLU A 354 11.43 25.49 -63.04
C GLU A 354 11.69 24.21 -63.86
N SER A 355 11.46 24.24 -65.17
CA SER A 355 11.70 23.06 -66.03
C SER A 355 13.18 22.91 -66.43
N ASN A 356 14.11 23.00 -65.46
CA ASN A 356 15.55 22.89 -65.67
C ASN A 356 16.16 21.79 -64.77
N ILE A 357 17.34 21.24 -65.16
CA ILE A 357 17.95 20.11 -64.43
C ILE A 357 18.34 20.49 -62.99
N ASN A 358 18.69 21.76 -62.73
CA ASN A 358 18.99 22.21 -61.36
C ASN A 358 17.73 22.23 -60.47
N SER A 359 16.54 22.25 -61.05
CA SER A 359 15.27 22.25 -60.30
C SER A 359 14.97 20.93 -59.61
N ILE A 360 15.65 19.83 -59.99
CA ILE A 360 15.65 18.60 -59.20
C ILE A 360 16.20 18.84 -57.79
N LEU A 361 17.21 19.71 -57.63
CA LEU A 361 17.75 20.05 -56.30
C LEU A 361 16.69 20.72 -55.44
N ASN A 362 15.87 21.61 -56.03
CA ASN A 362 14.77 22.24 -55.32
C ASN A 362 13.72 21.21 -54.87
N ILE A 363 13.45 20.17 -55.67
CA ILE A 363 12.57 19.06 -55.25
C ILE A 363 13.16 18.37 -54.03
N PHE A 364 14.44 17.98 -54.07
CA PHE A 364 15.11 17.35 -52.92
C PHE A 364 15.08 18.23 -51.67
N GLU A 365 15.27 19.54 -51.79
CA GLU A 365 15.15 20.48 -50.65
C GLU A 365 13.72 20.48 -50.07
N THR A 366 12.69 20.51 -50.92
CA THR A 366 11.28 20.44 -50.48
C THR A 366 10.98 19.09 -49.82
N LEU A 367 11.45 17.98 -50.40
CA LEU A 367 11.27 16.64 -49.85
C LEU A 367 11.94 16.49 -48.49
N GLN A 368 13.16 17.00 -48.34
CA GLN A 368 13.87 17.00 -47.07
C GLN A 368 13.14 17.82 -46.01
N SER A 369 12.58 18.98 -46.39
CA SER A 369 11.77 19.80 -45.49
C SER A 369 10.50 19.07 -45.03
N LYS A 370 9.77 18.43 -45.95
CA LYS A 370 8.58 17.62 -45.65
C LYS A 370 8.92 16.41 -44.78
N ALA A 371 9.97 15.67 -45.11
CA ALA A 371 10.46 14.55 -44.28
C ALA A 371 10.73 15.02 -42.84
N TYR A 372 11.44 16.15 -42.67
CA TYR A 372 11.71 16.71 -41.34
C TYR A 372 10.43 17.11 -40.59
N MET A 373 9.39 17.60 -41.27
CA MET A 373 8.10 17.93 -40.64
C MET A 373 7.42 16.68 -40.04
N TYR A 374 7.54 15.53 -40.69
CA TYR A 374 6.94 14.26 -40.25
C TYR A 374 7.86 13.37 -39.40
N ASP A 375 9.09 13.79 -39.15
CA ASP A 375 9.98 13.07 -38.26
C ASP A 375 9.59 13.28 -36.79
N TYR A 376 8.76 12.38 -36.28
CA TYR A 376 8.39 12.34 -34.86
C TYR A 376 9.23 11.33 -34.06
N SER A 377 10.27 10.72 -34.64
CA SER A 377 11.02 9.63 -34.00
C SER A 377 11.64 9.99 -32.64
N GLU A 378 12.07 11.25 -32.44
CA GLU A 378 12.58 11.76 -31.17
C GLU A 378 11.50 12.25 -30.20
N CYS A 379 10.24 12.35 -30.66
CA CYS A 379 9.12 12.98 -29.96
C CYS A 379 7.97 12.02 -29.62
N SER A 380 7.77 10.96 -30.40
CA SER A 380 6.66 10.02 -30.24
C SER A 380 7.14 8.75 -29.55
N SER A 381 6.84 8.63 -28.27
CA SER A 381 6.58 7.33 -27.68
C SER A 381 5.07 7.03 -27.82
N SER A 382 4.68 5.75 -27.78
CA SER A 382 3.27 5.37 -27.95
C SER A 382 2.46 5.80 -26.74
N LEU A 383 1.52 6.74 -26.93
CA LEU A 383 0.68 7.21 -25.84
C LEU A 383 -0.04 6.06 -25.16
N PRO A 384 -0.23 6.16 -23.83
CA PRO A 384 -0.68 5.04 -23.02
C PRO A 384 -2.15 4.68 -23.35
N ASP A 385 -2.46 3.39 -23.21
CA ASP A 385 -3.79 2.80 -23.33
C ASP A 385 -4.53 2.69 -21.97
N CYS A 386 -3.87 3.11 -20.89
CA CYS A 386 -4.43 3.25 -19.55
C CYS A 386 -3.91 4.53 -18.88
N ILE A 387 -4.71 5.16 -18.04
CA ILE A 387 -4.33 6.38 -17.31
C ILE A 387 -4.63 6.18 -15.83
N ASP A 388 -3.61 6.36 -14.99
CA ASP A 388 -3.74 6.38 -13.55
C ASP A 388 -3.87 7.82 -13.05
N TYR A 389 -4.60 8.03 -11.95
CA TYR A 389 -4.68 9.36 -11.35
C TYR A 389 -3.30 9.79 -10.83
N GLY A 390 -2.91 11.04 -11.11
CA GLY A 390 -1.57 11.57 -10.81
C GLY A 390 -0.56 11.40 -11.94
N ASP A 391 -0.93 10.74 -13.04
CA ASP A 391 -0.09 10.66 -14.23
C ASP A 391 0.15 12.05 -14.85
N THR A 392 1.37 12.25 -15.35
CA THR A 392 1.73 13.41 -16.18
C THR A 392 2.09 12.94 -17.58
N ILE A 393 1.22 13.24 -18.54
CA ILE A 393 1.30 12.70 -19.90
C ILE A 393 1.67 13.80 -20.88
N SER A 394 2.86 13.72 -21.46
CA SER A 394 3.31 14.65 -22.51
C SER A 394 3.10 14.07 -23.91
N PHE A 395 2.61 14.88 -24.84
CA PHE A 395 2.39 14.48 -26.23
C PHE A 395 2.64 15.64 -27.20
N TYR A 396 2.69 15.33 -28.49
CA TYR A 396 3.00 16.28 -29.56
C TYR A 396 1.88 16.36 -30.59
N GLY A 397 1.34 17.55 -30.80
CA GLY A 397 0.41 17.80 -31.89
C GLY A 397 1.11 18.18 -33.20
N LYS A 398 0.34 18.81 -34.08
CA LYS A 398 0.82 19.42 -35.32
C LYS A 398 2.04 20.33 -35.11
N ASN A 399 2.96 20.31 -36.06
CA ASN A 399 4.21 21.08 -36.06
C ASN A 399 5.09 20.80 -34.82
N LYS A 400 5.00 19.59 -34.26
CA LYS A 400 5.74 19.16 -33.06
C LYS A 400 5.51 20.08 -31.85
N LYS A 401 4.32 20.69 -31.72
CA LYS A 401 3.93 21.43 -30.51
C LYS A 401 3.73 20.46 -29.36
N LYS A 402 4.50 20.62 -28.28
CA LYS A 402 4.37 19.83 -27.04
C LYS A 402 3.17 20.32 -26.21
N PHE A 403 2.42 19.36 -25.70
CA PHE A 403 1.34 19.52 -24.73
C PHE A 403 1.55 18.56 -23.56
N THR A 404 1.01 18.90 -22.39
CA THR A 404 1.08 18.04 -21.20
C THR A 404 -0.27 18.00 -20.51
N LEU A 405 -0.83 16.80 -20.31
CA LEU A 405 -1.92 16.58 -19.37
C LEU A 405 -1.32 16.30 -18.00
N GLU A 406 -1.69 17.10 -17.00
CA GLU A 406 -1.16 17.02 -15.63
C GLU A 406 -2.33 16.95 -14.65
N MET A 407 -2.19 16.10 -13.62
CA MET A 407 -3.14 15.93 -12.53
C MET A 407 -2.46 16.29 -11.21
N ASP A 408 -3.23 16.81 -10.26
CA ASP A 408 -2.72 17.17 -8.94
C ASP A 408 -2.34 15.94 -8.10
N GLU A 409 -1.54 16.15 -7.05
CA GLU A 409 -1.21 15.10 -6.08
C GLU A 409 -2.47 14.59 -5.39
N LEU A 410 -2.57 13.27 -5.20
CA LEU A 410 -3.72 12.66 -4.53
C LEU A 410 -3.66 12.96 -3.03
N CYS A 411 -4.38 13.99 -2.60
CA CYS A 411 -4.51 14.39 -1.21
C CYS A 411 -5.98 14.37 -0.80
N LEU A 412 -6.45 13.21 -0.34
CA LEU A 412 -7.82 13.02 0.12
C LEU A 412 -7.91 13.14 1.64
N SER A 413 -8.89 13.91 2.12
CA SER A 413 -9.22 14.04 3.54
C SER A 413 -9.92 12.80 4.09
N CYS A 414 -10.70 12.11 3.26
CA CYS A 414 -11.50 10.93 3.60
C CYS A 414 -12.33 11.13 4.89
N ASN A 415 -12.92 12.32 5.06
CA ASN A 415 -13.75 12.63 6.22
C ASN A 415 -15.23 12.55 5.88
N ASN A 416 -16.02 12.08 6.84
CA ASN A 416 -17.46 11.91 6.68
C ASN A 416 -18.16 13.23 6.34
N GLY A 417 -18.90 13.24 5.23
CA GLY A 417 -19.63 14.41 4.73
C GLY A 417 -18.77 15.56 4.19
N GLU A 418 -17.43 15.43 4.16
CA GLU A 418 -16.57 16.44 3.55
C GLU A 418 -16.53 16.31 2.02
N ILE A 419 -15.90 17.29 1.39
CA ILE A 419 -15.74 17.37 -0.07
C ILE A 419 -14.29 17.71 -0.36
N ASP A 420 -13.67 16.94 -1.25
CA ASP A 420 -12.37 17.26 -1.82
C ASP A 420 -12.49 17.63 -3.29
N GLN A 421 -11.51 18.41 -3.75
CA GLN A 421 -11.39 18.80 -5.15
C GLN A 421 -9.98 18.49 -5.63
N LEU A 422 -9.91 17.78 -6.75
CA LEU A 422 -8.68 17.37 -7.42
C LEU A 422 -8.57 18.09 -8.77
N ASP A 423 -7.45 18.77 -9.01
CA ASP A 423 -7.26 19.59 -10.21
C ASP A 423 -6.62 18.80 -11.36
N ILE A 424 -7.07 19.07 -12.59
CA ILE A 424 -6.49 18.56 -13.83
C ILE A 424 -6.23 19.73 -14.77
N ALA A 425 -5.06 19.76 -15.42
CA ALA A 425 -4.67 20.82 -16.34
C ALA A 425 -4.14 20.26 -17.66
N LEU A 426 -4.51 20.92 -18.77
CA LEU A 426 -3.86 20.73 -20.06
C LEU A 426 -2.94 21.91 -20.31
N LEU A 427 -1.64 21.66 -20.40
CA LEU A 427 -0.58 22.67 -20.49
C LEU A 427 0.02 22.75 -21.89
N ASN A 428 0.48 23.93 -22.26
CA ASN A 428 1.27 24.15 -23.46
C ASN A 428 2.77 23.87 -23.23
N SER A 429 3.59 24.04 -24.27
CA SER A 429 5.05 23.79 -24.21
C SER A 429 5.83 24.68 -23.24
N LYS A 430 5.23 25.74 -22.69
CA LYS A 430 5.82 26.61 -21.66
C LYS A 430 5.36 26.25 -20.25
N GLY A 431 4.51 25.24 -20.09
CA GLY A 431 3.84 24.91 -18.84
C GLY A 431 2.72 25.88 -18.47
N GLU A 432 2.22 26.67 -19.43
CA GLU A 432 1.06 27.55 -19.18
C GLU A 432 -0.23 26.76 -19.44
N PRO A 433 -1.25 26.88 -18.58
CA PRO A 433 -2.51 26.17 -18.74
C PRO A 433 -3.28 26.69 -19.95
N LEU A 434 -3.63 25.77 -20.85
CA LEU A 434 -4.57 25.99 -21.94
C LEU A 434 -6.00 25.90 -21.42
N GLU A 435 -6.30 24.83 -20.68
CA GLU A 435 -7.57 24.59 -20.02
C GLU A 435 -7.35 23.88 -18.69
N MET A 436 -8.32 24.04 -17.79
CA MET A 436 -8.36 23.42 -16.47
C MET A 436 -9.70 22.71 -16.27
N GLY A 437 -9.67 21.64 -15.49
CA GLY A 437 -10.82 20.87 -15.06
C GLY A 437 -10.57 20.36 -13.64
N HIS A 438 -11.63 19.87 -13.01
CA HIS A 438 -11.57 19.43 -11.62
C HIS A 438 -12.40 18.16 -11.44
N ILE A 439 -12.04 17.33 -10.48
CA ILE A 439 -12.86 16.21 -9.98
C ILE A 439 -13.32 16.59 -8.59
N ASN A 440 -14.62 16.65 -8.37
CA ASN A 440 -15.20 16.88 -7.05
C ASN A 440 -15.55 15.52 -6.44
N ILE A 441 -15.10 15.27 -5.22
CA ILE A 441 -15.37 14.06 -4.47
C ILE A 441 -16.21 14.45 -3.26
N THR A 442 -17.42 13.93 -3.18
CA THR A 442 -18.29 14.03 -1.99
C THR A 442 -18.32 12.68 -1.31
N TYR A 443 -17.78 12.58 -0.09
CA TYR A 443 -17.70 11.29 0.62
C TYR A 443 -19.06 10.79 1.12
N GLY A 444 -20.09 11.64 1.10
CA GLY A 444 -21.39 11.33 1.68
C GLY A 444 -21.33 11.15 3.19
N PHE A 445 -22.50 11.07 3.82
CA PHE A 445 -22.63 10.73 5.23
C PHE A 445 -24.00 10.11 5.52
N VAL A 446 -24.09 9.43 6.66
CA VAL A 446 -25.36 8.98 7.22
C VAL A 446 -25.35 9.19 8.73
N GLU A 447 -26.41 9.81 9.24
CA GLU A 447 -26.66 9.93 10.67
C GLU A 447 -27.90 9.11 11.03
N PHE A 448 -27.79 8.26 12.05
CA PHE A 448 -28.93 7.51 12.58
C PHE A 448 -29.59 8.25 13.74
N ASP A 449 -30.92 8.24 13.78
CA ASP A 449 -31.69 8.76 14.91
C ASP A 449 -31.72 7.78 16.09
N ASP A 450 -32.26 8.23 17.23
CA ASP A 450 -32.39 7.43 18.46
C ASP A 450 -33.24 6.15 18.28
N GLU A 451 -34.02 6.05 17.20
CA GLU A 451 -34.83 4.87 16.85
C GLU A 451 -34.09 3.93 15.87
N GLY A 452 -32.88 4.28 15.46
CA GLY A 452 -32.05 3.54 14.50
C GLY A 452 -32.49 3.72 13.04
N ASN A 453 -33.31 4.72 12.75
CA ASN A 453 -33.66 5.09 11.37
C ASN A 453 -32.68 6.14 10.84
N VAL A 454 -32.59 6.27 9.52
CA VAL A 454 -31.79 7.32 8.89
C VAL A 454 -32.42 8.69 9.19
N GLY A 455 -31.67 9.56 9.85
CA GLY A 455 -32.03 10.93 10.19
C GLY A 455 -31.66 11.91 9.08
N ASP A 456 -30.38 12.29 9.01
CA ASP A 456 -29.81 13.10 7.92
C ASP A 456 -28.80 12.26 7.13
N ALA A 457 -28.71 12.51 5.82
CA ALA A 457 -27.82 11.77 4.96
C ALA A 457 -27.44 12.56 3.71
N CYS A 458 -26.24 12.31 3.21
CA CYS A 458 -25.72 12.81 1.96
C CYS A 458 -25.17 11.64 1.16
N ASP A 459 -25.54 11.56 -0.11
CA ASP A 459 -25.03 10.53 -1.01
C ASP A 459 -23.54 10.79 -1.31
N GLU A 460 -22.81 9.70 -1.54
CA GLU A 460 -21.46 9.74 -2.10
C GLU A 460 -21.53 10.02 -3.59
N ASP A 461 -20.66 10.90 -4.09
CA ASP A 461 -20.62 11.26 -5.51
C ASP A 461 -19.20 11.67 -5.96
N ILE A 462 -18.86 11.33 -7.20
CA ILE A 462 -17.60 11.72 -7.85
C ILE A 462 -17.95 12.40 -9.18
N GLU A 463 -17.87 13.73 -9.21
CA GLU A 463 -18.25 14.53 -10.37
C GLU A 463 -17.01 14.99 -11.15
N TYR A 464 -16.95 14.64 -12.44
CA TYR A 464 -15.87 15.00 -13.35
C TYR A 464 -16.21 16.27 -14.15
N LEU A 465 -15.61 17.40 -13.77
CA LEU A 465 -15.74 18.69 -14.45
C LEU A 465 -14.60 18.91 -15.46
N THR A 466 -14.45 17.98 -16.40
CA THR A 466 -13.30 17.89 -17.32
C THR A 466 -13.64 18.18 -18.80
N THR A 467 -14.87 18.58 -19.12
CA THR A 467 -15.34 18.76 -20.51
C THR A 467 -14.47 19.71 -21.34
N ARG A 468 -13.94 20.77 -20.73
CA ARG A 468 -13.07 21.74 -21.43
C ARG A 468 -11.73 21.14 -21.83
N ILE A 469 -11.15 20.30 -20.96
CA ILE A 469 -9.92 19.55 -21.26
C ILE A 469 -10.17 18.62 -22.45
N ILE A 470 -11.26 17.84 -22.41
CA ILE A 470 -11.62 16.92 -23.50
C ILE A 470 -11.76 17.68 -24.82
N SER A 471 -12.49 18.81 -24.81
CA SER A 471 -12.70 19.60 -26.03
C SER A 471 -11.39 20.18 -26.58
N ALA A 472 -10.52 20.70 -25.72
CA ALA A 472 -9.21 21.21 -26.15
C ALA A 472 -8.30 20.10 -26.68
N LEU A 473 -8.35 18.91 -26.09
CA LEU A 473 -7.61 17.75 -26.57
C LEU A 473 -8.11 17.27 -27.94
N GLU A 474 -9.43 17.18 -28.11
CA GLU A 474 -10.09 16.85 -29.38
C GLU A 474 -9.69 17.82 -30.50
N ASP A 475 -9.66 19.13 -30.22
CA ASP A 475 -9.23 20.14 -31.20
C ASP A 475 -7.77 19.91 -31.65
N ILE A 476 -6.87 19.56 -30.71
CA ILE A 476 -5.46 19.27 -31.02
C ILE A 476 -5.34 18.01 -31.89
N VAL A 477 -6.07 16.95 -31.55
CA VAL A 477 -6.07 15.68 -32.29
C VAL A 477 -6.60 15.92 -33.71
N THR A 478 -7.74 16.60 -33.84
CA THR A 478 -8.39 16.88 -35.13
C THR A 478 -7.50 17.73 -36.03
N GLU A 479 -6.85 18.78 -35.49
CA GLU A 479 -5.92 19.61 -36.28
C GLU A 479 -4.75 18.79 -36.85
N PHE A 480 -4.33 17.73 -36.13
CA PHE A 480 -3.25 16.86 -36.59
C PHE A 480 -3.74 15.80 -37.60
N GLU A 481 -4.92 15.24 -37.41
CA GLU A 481 -5.56 14.33 -38.39
C GLU A 481 -5.73 15.02 -39.75
N GLU A 482 -6.24 16.25 -39.77
CA GLU A 482 -6.49 17.00 -41.02
C GLU A 482 -5.22 17.18 -41.88
N ILE A 483 -4.07 17.48 -41.25
CA ILE A 483 -2.82 17.67 -42.00
C ILE A 483 -2.22 16.33 -42.48
N ILE A 484 -2.39 15.25 -41.70
CA ILE A 484 -1.94 13.91 -42.11
C ILE A 484 -2.77 13.41 -43.29
N GLU A 485 -4.10 13.55 -43.22
CA GLU A 485 -4.99 13.15 -44.31
C GLU A 485 -4.70 13.92 -45.61
N PHE A 486 -4.47 15.24 -45.50
CA PHE A 486 -4.10 16.07 -46.64
C PHE A 486 -2.82 15.56 -47.32
N ASP A 487 -1.73 15.37 -46.58
CA ASP A 487 -0.46 14.93 -47.16
C ASP A 487 -0.46 13.44 -47.57
N LYS A 488 -1.26 12.57 -46.94
CA LYS A 488 -1.52 11.21 -47.43
C LYS A 488 -2.22 11.22 -48.79
N SER A 489 -3.12 12.16 -49.03
CA SER A 489 -3.76 12.30 -50.35
C SER A 489 -2.73 12.62 -51.44
N ILE A 490 -1.74 13.46 -51.12
CA ILE A 490 -0.63 13.82 -52.02
C ILE A 490 0.27 12.61 -52.28
N LEU A 491 0.65 11.87 -51.23
CA LEU A 491 1.44 10.65 -51.35
C LEU A 491 0.76 9.64 -52.30
N ASN A 492 -0.53 9.38 -52.12
CA ASN A 492 -1.26 8.44 -52.97
C ASN A 492 -1.32 8.88 -54.44
N GLN A 493 -1.47 10.19 -54.70
CA GLN A 493 -1.41 10.73 -56.05
C GLN A 493 -0.03 10.52 -56.67
N LEU A 494 1.04 10.79 -55.93
CA LEU A 494 2.42 10.59 -56.39
C LEU A 494 2.73 9.13 -56.70
N LYS A 495 2.36 8.19 -55.81
CA LYS A 495 2.56 6.76 -56.06
C LYS A 495 1.83 6.28 -57.32
N THR A 496 0.59 6.75 -57.51
CA THR A 496 -0.22 6.37 -58.68
C THR A 496 0.37 6.91 -59.98
N GLU A 497 0.79 8.18 -59.99
CA GLU A 497 1.26 8.84 -61.21
C GLU A 497 2.67 8.44 -61.60
N PHE A 498 3.53 8.14 -60.63
CA PHE A 498 4.90 7.76 -60.90
C PHE A 498 5.14 6.24 -60.86
N GLU A 499 4.09 5.45 -60.62
CA GLU A 499 4.16 3.98 -60.49
C GLU A 499 5.24 3.54 -59.47
N ILE A 500 5.31 4.25 -58.34
CA ILE A 500 6.24 4.03 -57.23
C ILE A 500 5.73 2.91 -56.32
#